data_AF-A0A926R841-F1
#
_entry.id   AF-A0A926R841-F1
#
_cell.length_a   1.000
_cell.length_b   1.000
_cell.length_c   1.000
_cell.angle_alpha   90.00
_cell.angle_beta   90.00
_cell.angle_gamma   90.00
#
_symmetry.space_group_name_H-M   'P 1'
#
loop_
_entity.id
_entity.type
_entity.pdbx_description
1 polymer ?
#
loop_
_entity_poly.entity_id
_entity_poly.type
_entity_poly.pdbx_seq_one_letter_code
_entity_poly.pdbx_strand_id
1 'polypeptide(L)'
;MKKLKAFSLVETLVAMVIGAISIAAISYSYIYFNSSYQKIMDKAKMSQAGRSSVKIIAKDLRNAGYKNINYTPTWDRWIEKIDAYNGTKGDKLRVWYSTSAQDRIEISYYLKTNNSGETSLVREIIENPVYSPMKRNCERYDLQINCTPVTIIKNATDFQVFFNDKDGNRLNNVNISSTENQYKVHTAEVYITVRSPSELLKNPIMFEMLNGGTAGQFTKSDKYLRETFYISVYLRNVVKL
;
A
#
# COMPACT_ATOMS: atom_id res chain seq x y z
N MET A 1 75.52 -17.08 18.34
CA MET A 1 74.74 -15.87 18.71
C MET A 1 73.60 -15.70 17.70
N LYS A 2 72.35 -15.74 18.14
CA LYS A 2 71.18 -15.44 17.27
C LYS A 2 71.11 -13.92 17.06
N LYS A 3 71.28 -13.45 15.82
CA LYS A 3 71.02 -12.04 15.49
C LYS A 3 69.51 -11.79 15.59
N LEU A 4 69.09 -10.94 16.53
CA LEU A 4 67.74 -10.36 16.52
C LEU A 4 67.67 -9.38 15.35
N LYS A 5 66.93 -9.73 14.31
CA LYS A 5 66.67 -8.82 13.18
C LYS A 5 65.61 -7.82 13.63
N ALA A 6 66.01 -6.56 13.82
CA ALA A 6 65.09 -5.44 14.01
C ALA A 6 64.71 -4.85 12.64
N PHE A 7 63.48 -4.33 12.52
CA PHE A 7 63.04 -3.63 11.32
C PHE A 7 63.81 -2.33 11.12
N SER A 8 64.20 -2.05 9.88
CA SER A 8 64.74 -0.75 9.50
C SER A 8 63.65 0.32 9.46
N LEU A 9 64.04 1.59 9.60
CA LEU A 9 63.12 2.73 9.55
C LEU A 9 62.30 2.77 8.24
N VAL A 10 62.92 2.39 7.12
CA VAL A 10 62.24 2.38 5.81
C VAL A 10 61.20 1.26 5.74
N GLU A 11 61.51 0.08 6.29
CA GLU A 11 60.56 -1.04 6.32
C GLU A 11 59.32 -0.73 7.16
N THR A 12 59.48 -0.04 8.31
CA THR A 12 58.33 0.37 9.13
C THR A 12 57.48 1.47 8.47
N LEU A 13 58.11 2.40 7.75
CA LEU A 13 57.43 3.44 6.98
C LEU A 13 56.58 2.85 5.85
N VAL A 14 57.17 1.93 5.06
CA VAL A 14 56.46 1.25 3.98
C VAL A 14 55.31 0.39 4.54
N ALA A 15 55.56 -0.37 5.62
CA ALA A 15 54.52 -1.16 6.27
C ALA A 15 53.36 -0.30 6.79
N MET A 16 53.65 0.87 7.37
CA MET A 16 52.63 1.80 7.85
C MET A 16 51.77 2.35 6.71
N VAL A 17 52.38 2.73 5.57
CA VAL A 17 51.65 3.23 4.40
C VAL A 17 50.73 2.16 3.80
N ILE A 18 51.25 0.93 3.63
CA ILE A 18 50.45 -0.19 3.11
C ILE A 18 49.29 -0.52 4.07
N GLY A 19 49.56 -0.51 5.38
CA GLY A 19 48.54 -0.71 6.41
C GLY A 19 47.45 0.36 6.37
N ALA A 20 47.84 1.64 6.24
CA ALA A 20 46.90 2.76 6.17
C ALA A 20 46.00 2.67 4.92
N ILE A 21 46.56 2.37 3.75
CA ILE A 21 45.79 2.18 2.50
C ILE A 21 44.80 1.01 2.66
N SER A 22 45.24 -0.08 3.29
CA SER A 22 44.40 -1.27 3.51
C SER A 22 43.22 -0.97 4.45
N ILE A 23 43.47 -0.30 5.58
CA ILE A 23 42.42 0.10 6.53
C ILE A 23 41.44 1.06 5.86
N ALA A 24 41.94 2.02 5.06
CA ALA A 24 41.10 2.93 4.31
C ALA A 24 40.19 2.20 3.30
N ALA A 25 40.74 1.25 2.55
CA ALA A 25 39.98 0.44 1.59
C ALA A 25 38.91 -0.44 2.27
N ILE A 26 39.23 -1.06 3.40
CA ILE A 26 38.27 -1.85 4.20
C ILE A 26 37.15 -0.96 4.73
N SER A 27 37.49 0.22 5.24
CA SER A 27 36.53 1.17 5.80
C SER A 27 35.55 1.68 4.74
N TYR A 28 36.07 2.03 3.55
CA TYR A 28 35.24 2.42 2.42
C TYR A 28 34.30 1.29 1.97
N SER A 29 34.84 0.07 1.88
CA SER A 29 34.06 -1.11 1.52
C SER A 29 32.93 -1.35 2.51
N TYR A 30 33.19 -1.25 3.82
CA TYR A 30 32.19 -1.43 4.87
C TYR A 30 31.03 -0.42 4.73
N ILE A 31 31.34 0.87 4.55
CA ILE A 31 30.32 1.91 4.36
C ILE A 31 29.48 1.64 3.11
N TYR A 32 30.13 1.28 2.01
CA TYR A 32 29.46 0.93 0.76
C TYR A 32 28.51 -0.25 0.95
N PHE A 33 29.00 -1.36 1.51
CA PHE A 33 28.20 -2.57 1.75
C PHE A 33 27.05 -2.33 2.71
N ASN A 34 27.26 -1.61 3.81
CA ASN A 34 26.20 -1.30 4.76
C ASN A 34 25.07 -0.48 4.10
N SER A 35 25.42 0.51 3.28
CA SER A 35 24.41 1.29 2.54
C SER A 35 23.66 0.44 1.51
N SER A 36 24.36 -0.46 0.82
CA SER A 36 23.75 -1.37 -0.17
C SER A 36 22.81 -2.37 0.50
N TYR A 37 23.20 -2.91 1.65
CA TYR A 37 22.40 -3.83 2.43
C TYR A 37 21.07 -3.19 2.88
N GLN A 38 21.11 -1.97 3.41
CA GLN A 38 19.89 -1.25 3.81
C GLN A 38 18.94 -1.03 2.62
N LYS A 39 19.47 -0.69 1.43
CA LYS A 39 18.65 -0.54 0.22
C LYS A 39 17.92 -1.82 -0.17
N ILE A 40 18.62 -2.95 -0.14
CA ILE A 40 18.04 -4.26 -0.46
C ILE A 40 16.99 -4.63 0.59
N MET A 41 17.29 -4.42 1.87
CA MET A 41 16.39 -4.70 2.98
C MET A 41 15.11 -3.87 2.91
N ASP A 42 15.22 -2.56 2.69
CA ASP A 42 14.07 -1.66 2.57
C ASP A 42 13.21 -1.99 1.35
N LYS A 43 13.84 -2.31 0.22
CA LYS A 43 13.12 -2.80 -0.97
C LYS A 43 12.38 -4.11 -0.69
N ALA A 44 13.02 -5.05 0.01
CA ALA A 44 12.39 -6.32 0.37
C ALA A 44 11.18 -6.13 1.30
N LYS A 45 11.32 -5.29 2.35
CA LYS A 45 10.22 -4.92 3.25
C LYS A 45 9.06 -4.27 2.50
N MET A 46 9.35 -3.30 1.64
CA MET A 46 8.35 -2.63 0.80
C MET A 46 7.62 -3.63 -0.09
N SER A 47 8.36 -4.52 -0.76
CA SER A 47 7.81 -5.54 -1.66
C SER A 47 6.96 -6.59 -0.92
N GLN A 48 7.39 -6.99 0.28
CA GLN A 48 6.60 -7.89 1.13
C GLN A 48 5.30 -7.23 1.60
N ALA A 49 5.37 -5.98 2.08
CA ALA A 49 4.20 -5.23 2.52
C ALA A 49 3.21 -5.01 1.36
N GLY A 50 3.71 -4.62 0.18
CA GLY A 50 2.91 -4.42 -1.03
C GLY A 50 2.19 -5.68 -1.51
N ARG A 51 2.88 -6.83 -1.53
CA ARG A 51 2.25 -8.12 -1.86
C ARG A 51 1.19 -8.54 -0.83
N SER A 52 1.46 -8.30 0.45
CA SER A 52 0.52 -8.63 1.52
C SER A 52 -0.75 -7.76 1.43
N SER A 53 -0.61 -6.46 1.17
CA SER A 53 -1.74 -5.54 1.06
C SER A 53 -2.65 -5.87 -0.12
N VAL A 54 -2.11 -6.11 -1.31
CA VAL A 54 -2.93 -6.51 -2.47
C VAL A 54 -3.63 -7.86 -2.26
N LYS A 55 -3.01 -8.80 -1.53
CA LYS A 55 -3.65 -10.08 -1.18
C LYS A 55 -4.86 -9.89 -0.27
N ILE A 56 -4.76 -9.00 0.72
CA ILE A 56 -5.88 -8.66 1.62
C ILE A 56 -7.00 -8.00 0.80
N ILE A 57 -6.66 -7.00 -0.02
CA ILE A 57 -7.63 -6.31 -0.88
C ILE A 57 -8.32 -7.28 -1.83
N ALA A 58 -7.59 -8.19 -2.46
CA ALA A 58 -8.18 -9.18 -3.36
C ALA A 58 -9.11 -10.15 -2.64
N LYS A 59 -8.81 -10.54 -1.40
CA LYS A 59 -9.72 -11.35 -0.59
C LYS A 59 -11.04 -10.61 -0.37
N ASP A 60 -10.98 -9.34 0.00
CA ASP A 60 -12.16 -8.55 0.30
C ASP A 60 -12.96 -8.20 -0.97
N LEU A 61 -12.29 -7.91 -2.09
CA LEU A 61 -12.91 -7.75 -3.40
C LEU A 61 -13.63 -9.01 -3.88
N ARG A 62 -13.06 -10.21 -3.68
CA ARG A 62 -13.73 -11.48 -4.03
C ARG A 62 -15.02 -11.73 -3.26
N ASN A 63 -15.17 -11.09 -2.10
CA ASN A 63 -16.38 -11.16 -1.28
C ASN A 63 -17.36 -10.02 -1.58
N ALA A 64 -16.92 -8.94 -2.23
CA ALA A 64 -17.78 -7.82 -2.60
C ALA A 64 -19.05 -8.31 -3.32
N GLY A 65 -20.19 -7.75 -2.95
CA GLY A 65 -21.50 -8.09 -3.49
C GLY A 65 -22.09 -9.42 -3.01
N TYR A 66 -21.42 -10.16 -2.12
CA TYR A 66 -22.00 -11.39 -1.59
C TYR A 66 -23.20 -11.10 -0.69
N LYS A 67 -24.36 -11.66 -1.04
CA LYS A 67 -25.60 -11.60 -0.28
C LYS A 67 -25.94 -12.99 0.27
N ASN A 68 -26.10 -13.14 1.58
CA ASN A 68 -26.56 -14.39 2.18
C ASN A 68 -27.98 -14.72 1.68
N ILE A 69 -28.28 -16.00 1.46
CA ILE A 69 -29.59 -16.46 0.97
C ILE A 69 -30.75 -16.04 1.89
N ASN A 70 -30.50 -15.98 3.19
CA ASN A 70 -31.47 -15.59 4.22
C ASN A 70 -31.38 -14.10 4.56
N TYR A 71 -30.66 -13.29 3.79
CA TYR A 71 -30.52 -11.86 4.07
C TYR A 71 -31.85 -11.14 3.86
N THR A 72 -32.46 -10.70 4.96
CA THR A 72 -33.75 -10.01 4.97
C THR A 72 -33.67 -8.48 4.80
N PRO A 73 -32.61 -7.77 5.25
CA PRO A 73 -32.54 -6.33 5.02
C PRO A 73 -32.39 -5.96 3.53
N THR A 74 -32.52 -4.67 3.23
CA THR A 74 -32.37 -4.17 1.86
C THR A 74 -30.94 -4.35 1.35
N TRP A 75 -30.82 -4.77 0.09
CA TRP A 75 -29.53 -4.97 -0.58
C TRP A 75 -29.32 -3.87 -1.63
N ASP A 76 -28.78 -2.73 -1.19
CA ASP A 76 -28.68 -1.49 -1.97
C ASP A 76 -27.25 -1.12 -2.41
N ARG A 77 -26.22 -1.80 -1.89
CA ARG A 77 -24.81 -1.45 -2.08
C ARG A 77 -23.95 -2.71 -2.15
N TRP A 78 -23.02 -2.77 -3.10
CA TRP A 78 -22.05 -3.87 -3.19
C TRP A 78 -20.62 -3.42 -3.46
N ILE A 79 -20.42 -2.38 -4.28
CA ILE A 79 -19.08 -1.83 -4.54
C ILE A 79 -19.13 -0.37 -4.94
N GLU A 80 -18.13 0.40 -4.52
CA GLU A 80 -18.00 1.80 -4.89
C GLU A 80 -16.55 2.24 -4.94
N LYS A 81 -16.30 3.23 -5.80
CA LYS A 81 -15.09 4.03 -5.83
C LYS A 81 -15.43 5.51 -5.69
N ILE A 82 -14.65 6.21 -4.88
CA ILE A 82 -14.65 7.67 -4.78
C ILE A 82 -13.26 8.17 -5.17
N ASP A 83 -13.18 9.00 -6.21
CA ASP A 83 -11.91 9.53 -6.68
C ASP A 83 -11.36 10.61 -5.73
N ALA A 84 -10.04 10.72 -5.63
CA ALA A 84 -9.33 11.78 -4.89
C ALA A 84 -9.87 12.04 -3.47
N TYR A 85 -9.88 10.99 -2.64
CA TYR A 85 -10.47 11.04 -1.31
C TYR A 85 -9.57 11.73 -0.27
N ASN A 86 -10.22 12.45 0.66
CA ASN A 86 -9.60 13.02 1.87
C ASN A 86 -8.42 13.97 1.60
N GLY A 87 -8.52 14.78 0.53
CA GLY A 87 -7.47 15.71 0.13
C GLY A 87 -6.21 15.02 -0.44
N THR A 88 -6.24 13.70 -0.59
CA THR A 88 -5.22 12.94 -1.30
C THR A 88 -5.62 12.80 -2.77
N LYS A 89 -4.66 12.48 -3.62
CA LYS A 89 -4.91 12.15 -5.03
C LYS A 89 -5.34 10.68 -5.22
N GLY A 90 -5.28 9.87 -4.16
CA GLY A 90 -5.71 8.48 -4.18
C GLY A 90 -7.20 8.33 -4.03
N ASP A 91 -7.72 7.23 -4.56
CA ASP A 91 -9.12 6.86 -4.50
C ASP A 91 -9.51 6.31 -3.11
N LYS A 92 -10.81 6.15 -2.88
CA LYS A 92 -11.38 5.32 -1.82
C LYS A 92 -12.16 4.18 -2.44
N LEU A 93 -11.84 2.96 -2.05
CA LEU A 93 -12.59 1.76 -2.38
C LEU A 93 -13.52 1.41 -1.24
N ARG A 94 -14.80 1.16 -1.54
CA ARG A 94 -15.74 0.56 -0.60
C ARG A 94 -16.32 -0.72 -1.17
N VAL A 95 -16.37 -1.75 -0.34
CA VAL A 95 -17.00 -3.04 -0.67
C VAL A 95 -17.96 -3.44 0.42
N TRP A 96 -19.09 -4.01 0.03
CA TRP A 96 -20.08 -4.54 0.97
C TRP A 96 -20.33 -6.01 0.73
N TYR A 97 -20.50 -6.77 1.80
CA TYR A 97 -20.94 -8.17 1.77
C TYR A 97 -21.70 -8.53 3.04
N SER A 98 -22.65 -9.44 2.92
CA SER A 98 -23.40 -10.01 4.04
C SER A 98 -22.60 -11.11 4.71
N THR A 99 -22.64 -11.16 6.05
CA THR A 99 -22.04 -12.24 6.84
C THR A 99 -23.08 -13.17 7.45
N SER A 100 -24.29 -12.69 7.66
CA SER A 100 -25.41 -13.45 8.24
C SER A 100 -26.74 -13.05 7.59
N ALA A 101 -27.85 -13.60 8.08
CA ALA A 101 -29.19 -13.23 7.64
C ALA A 101 -29.56 -11.76 7.92
N GLN A 102 -28.85 -11.09 8.84
CA GLN A 102 -29.15 -9.71 9.24
C GLN A 102 -27.94 -8.78 9.17
N ASP A 103 -26.73 -9.33 9.16
CA ASP A 103 -25.51 -8.53 9.22
C ASP A 103 -24.88 -8.30 7.86
N ARG A 104 -24.40 -7.07 7.67
CA ARG A 104 -23.63 -6.63 6.52
C ARG A 104 -22.36 -5.92 6.98
N ILE A 105 -21.24 -6.20 6.31
CA ILE A 105 -19.97 -5.54 6.55
C ILE A 105 -19.66 -4.60 5.38
N GLU A 106 -19.23 -3.39 5.71
CA GLU A 106 -18.53 -2.47 4.82
C GLU A 106 -17.03 -2.54 5.10
N ILE A 107 -16.24 -2.69 4.05
CA ILE A 107 -14.79 -2.50 4.12
C ILE A 107 -14.43 -1.32 3.24
N SER A 108 -13.70 -0.37 3.83
CA SER A 108 -13.19 0.82 3.16
C SER A 108 -11.66 0.79 3.10
N TYR A 109 -11.09 1.09 1.93
CA TYR A 109 -9.67 1.36 1.75
C TYR A 109 -9.45 2.76 1.25
N TYR A 110 -8.52 3.48 1.87
CA TYR A 110 -8.18 4.85 1.46
C TYR A 110 -6.83 5.26 2.05
N LEU A 111 -6.25 6.31 1.47
CA LEU A 111 -5.03 6.92 2.00
C LEU A 111 -5.37 7.83 3.19
N LYS A 112 -4.62 7.66 4.27
CA LYS A 112 -4.64 8.52 5.45
C LYS A 112 -3.29 9.21 5.59
N THR A 113 -3.31 10.54 5.66
CA THR A 113 -2.13 11.36 5.89
C THR A 113 -1.90 11.53 7.39
N ASN A 114 -0.65 11.42 7.84
CA ASN A 114 -0.25 11.74 9.21
C ASN A 114 0.09 13.23 9.35
N ASN A 115 0.37 13.68 10.57
CA ASN A 115 0.73 15.08 10.85
C ASN A 115 2.02 15.53 10.14
N SER A 116 2.87 14.59 9.74
CA SER A 116 4.11 14.84 9.00
C SER A 116 3.91 14.91 7.49
N GLY A 117 2.68 14.79 6.99
CA GLY A 117 2.36 14.80 5.56
C GLY A 117 2.61 13.47 4.85
N GLU A 118 2.98 12.41 5.57
CA GLU A 118 3.18 11.08 5.00
C GLU A 118 1.86 10.31 4.94
N THR A 119 1.62 9.68 3.81
CA THR A 119 0.41 8.91 3.53
C THR A 119 0.62 7.43 3.77
N SER A 120 -0.40 6.79 4.36
CA SER A 120 -0.46 5.33 4.57
C SER A 120 -1.81 4.82 4.08
N LEU A 121 -1.83 3.62 3.48
CA LEU A 121 -3.07 2.98 3.10
C LEU A 121 -3.65 2.29 4.32
N VAL A 122 -4.89 2.63 4.63
CA VAL A 122 -5.61 2.08 5.77
C VAL A 122 -6.80 1.27 5.31
N ARG A 123 -7.20 0.32 6.15
CA ARG A 123 -8.39 -0.52 5.98
C ARG A 123 -9.32 -0.29 7.17
N GLU A 124 -10.51 0.21 6.91
CA GLU A 124 -11.58 0.40 7.89
C GLU A 124 -12.66 -0.66 7.67
N ILE A 125 -13.25 -1.16 8.76
CA ILE A 125 -14.36 -2.12 8.72
C ILE A 125 -15.50 -1.57 9.55
N ILE A 126 -16.70 -1.57 9.01
CA ILE A 126 -17.92 -1.13 9.69
C ILE A 126 -18.97 -2.23 9.54
N GLU A 127 -19.51 -2.69 10.67
CA GLU A 127 -20.68 -3.58 10.70
C GLU A 127 -21.96 -2.77 10.60
N ASN A 128 -22.94 -3.32 9.90
CA ASN A 128 -24.29 -2.79 9.75
C ASN A 128 -24.34 -1.28 9.44
N PRO A 129 -23.63 -0.83 8.37
CA PRO A 129 -23.32 0.58 8.10
C PRO A 129 -24.54 1.49 7.88
N VAL A 130 -25.73 0.93 7.68
CA VAL A 130 -26.98 1.67 7.45
C VAL A 130 -27.84 1.80 8.70
N TYR A 131 -28.00 0.71 9.47
CA TYR A 131 -28.95 0.65 10.56
C TYR A 131 -28.30 0.79 11.95
N SER A 132 -27.10 0.25 12.13
CA SER A 132 -26.38 0.30 13.40
C SER A 132 -24.87 0.22 13.13
N PRO A 133 -24.26 1.33 12.67
CA PRO A 133 -22.87 1.33 12.24
C PRO A 133 -21.93 1.12 13.44
N MET A 134 -21.27 -0.05 13.50
CA MET A 134 -20.25 -0.35 14.48
C MET A 134 -18.88 -0.50 13.80
N LYS A 135 -17.95 0.40 14.10
CA LYS A 135 -16.57 0.29 13.63
C LYS A 135 -15.89 -0.86 14.34
N ARG A 136 -15.06 -1.60 13.60
CA ARG A 136 -14.13 -2.57 14.18
C ARG A 136 -12.80 -1.90 14.54
N ASN A 137 -11.95 -2.67 15.23
CA ASN A 137 -10.62 -2.23 15.68
C ASN A 137 -10.70 -1.01 16.62
N CYS A 138 -11.45 -1.21 17.69
CA CYS A 138 -11.61 -0.27 18.79
C CYS A 138 -10.91 -0.83 20.02
N GLU A 139 -10.45 0.05 20.90
CA GLU A 139 -9.96 -0.36 22.22
C GLU A 139 -11.12 -0.89 23.08
N ARG A 140 -12.31 -0.31 22.92
CA ARG A 140 -13.57 -0.82 23.50
C ARG A 140 -14.64 -0.84 22.42
N TYR A 141 -14.98 -2.04 21.94
CA TYR A 141 -15.95 -2.23 20.86
C TYR A 141 -17.38 -1.84 21.26
N ASP A 142 -17.85 -2.28 22.43
CA ASP A 142 -19.23 -2.06 22.87
C ASP A 142 -19.58 -0.58 23.05
N LEU A 143 -18.56 0.23 23.38
CA LEU A 143 -18.69 1.68 23.58
C LEU A 143 -18.17 2.48 22.38
N GLN A 144 -17.65 1.81 21.34
CA GLN A 144 -17.07 2.45 20.15
C GLN A 144 -15.98 3.50 20.47
N ILE A 145 -15.16 3.25 21.49
CA ILE A 145 -14.09 4.18 21.92
C ILE A 145 -12.80 3.89 21.16
N ASN A 146 -12.14 4.95 20.70
CA ASN A 146 -10.83 4.92 20.03
C ASN A 146 -10.76 3.95 18.84
N CYS A 147 -11.85 3.84 18.07
CA CYS A 147 -11.89 3.03 16.85
C CYS A 147 -11.02 3.67 15.77
N THR A 148 -9.97 2.96 15.36
CA THR A 148 -9.03 3.45 14.34
C THR A 148 -8.88 2.43 13.20
N PRO A 149 -8.77 2.89 11.95
CA PRO A 149 -8.58 1.98 10.83
C PRO A 149 -7.18 1.34 10.92
N VAL A 150 -7.07 0.10 10.44
CA VAL A 150 -5.81 -0.66 10.46
C VAL A 150 -4.93 -0.20 9.30
N THR A 151 -3.70 0.22 9.60
CA THR A 151 -2.71 0.54 8.57
C THR A 151 -2.21 -0.76 7.93
N ILE A 152 -2.55 -0.98 6.65
CA ILE A 152 -2.13 -2.17 5.91
C ILE A 152 -0.79 -1.97 5.21
N ILE A 153 -0.47 -0.73 4.81
CA ILE A 153 0.85 -0.38 4.27
C ILE A 153 1.19 1.07 4.59
N LYS A 154 2.39 1.27 5.14
CA LYS A 154 2.96 2.59 5.40
C LYS A 154 3.59 3.15 4.12
N ASN A 155 3.75 4.47 4.05
CA ASN A 155 4.41 5.15 2.93
C ASN A 155 3.76 4.85 1.57
N ALA A 156 2.44 4.67 1.55
CA ALA A 156 1.68 4.52 0.33
C ALA A 156 1.46 5.92 -0.27
N THR A 157 2.11 6.21 -1.38
CA THR A 157 2.04 7.53 -2.02
C THR A 157 0.77 7.70 -2.83
N ASP A 158 0.23 6.60 -3.36
CA ASP A 158 -0.95 6.61 -4.20
C ASP A 158 -1.71 5.27 -4.12
N PHE A 159 -3.02 5.34 -4.31
CA PHE A 159 -3.94 4.20 -4.29
C PHE A 159 -5.03 4.45 -5.31
N GLN A 160 -5.11 3.62 -6.33
CA GLN A 160 -5.96 3.86 -7.49
C GLN A 160 -6.77 2.63 -7.82
N VAL A 161 -8.03 2.85 -8.17
CA VAL A 161 -8.97 1.78 -8.43
C VAL A 161 -9.64 2.02 -9.76
N PHE A 162 -9.74 0.96 -10.54
CA PHE A 162 -10.46 0.98 -11.79
C PHE A 162 -11.41 -0.20 -11.83
N PHE A 163 -12.65 0.07 -12.21
CA PHE A 163 -13.62 -0.97 -12.48
C PHE A 163 -13.77 -1.12 -13.98
N ASN A 164 -13.89 -2.36 -14.44
CA ASN A 164 -14.17 -2.65 -15.83
C ASN A 164 -15.47 -3.45 -15.95
N ASP A 165 -16.17 -3.24 -17.07
CA ASP A 165 -17.29 -4.08 -17.46
C ASP A 165 -16.85 -5.45 -18.01
N LYS A 166 -17.82 -6.24 -18.44
CA LYS A 166 -17.60 -7.58 -19.03
C LYS A 166 -16.76 -7.56 -20.31
N ASP A 167 -16.76 -6.44 -21.03
CA ASP A 167 -16.07 -6.26 -22.30
C ASP A 167 -14.67 -5.63 -22.08
N GLY A 168 -14.34 -5.29 -20.84
CA GLY A 168 -13.06 -4.69 -20.44
C GLY A 168 -13.06 -3.16 -20.48
N ASN A 169 -14.18 -2.50 -20.72
CA ASN A 169 -14.25 -1.04 -20.74
C ASN A 169 -14.26 -0.47 -19.32
N ARG A 170 -13.54 0.64 -19.14
CA ARG A 170 -13.47 1.36 -17.86
C ARG A 170 -14.83 1.93 -17.50
N LEU A 171 -15.33 1.58 -16.33
CA LEU A 171 -16.54 2.15 -15.74
C LEU A 171 -16.17 3.37 -14.90
N ASN A 172 -16.66 4.52 -15.34
CA ASN A 172 -16.56 5.76 -14.58
C ASN A 172 -17.71 5.86 -13.57
N ASN A 173 -17.45 6.47 -12.42
CA ASN A 173 -18.47 6.80 -11.43
C ASN A 173 -19.30 5.59 -10.96
N VAL A 174 -18.63 4.59 -10.38
CA VAL A 174 -19.28 3.48 -9.69
C VAL A 174 -19.53 3.91 -8.25
N ASN A 175 -20.74 4.40 -7.97
CA ASN A 175 -21.09 5.02 -6.69
C ASN A 175 -22.41 4.49 -6.11
N ILE A 176 -22.71 4.83 -4.86
CA ILE A 176 -23.96 4.41 -4.19
C ILE A 176 -25.20 5.24 -4.55
N SER A 177 -25.04 6.38 -5.23
CA SER A 177 -26.16 7.24 -5.65
C SER A 177 -26.85 6.74 -6.93
N SER A 178 -26.12 6.04 -7.80
CA SER A 178 -26.63 5.35 -8.98
C SER A 178 -26.00 3.98 -9.08
N THR A 179 -26.81 2.95 -8.87
CA THR A 179 -26.35 1.55 -8.82
C THR A 179 -26.18 0.92 -10.20
N GLU A 180 -26.62 1.58 -11.28
CA GLU A 180 -26.55 1.04 -12.65
C GLU A 180 -25.12 0.61 -13.04
N ASN A 181 -24.14 1.47 -12.76
CA ASN A 181 -22.76 1.18 -13.07
C ASN A 181 -22.17 0.16 -12.10
N GLN A 182 -22.70 0.03 -10.88
CA GLN A 182 -22.24 -1.00 -9.97
C GLN A 182 -22.62 -2.41 -10.49
N TYR A 183 -23.78 -2.61 -11.14
CA TYR A 183 -24.17 -3.91 -11.73
C TYR A 183 -23.31 -4.30 -12.93
N LYS A 184 -22.78 -3.32 -13.65
CA LYS A 184 -21.93 -3.54 -14.82
C LYS A 184 -20.52 -4.00 -14.44
N VAL A 185 -20.11 -3.82 -13.18
CA VAL A 185 -18.75 -4.14 -12.74
C VAL A 185 -18.49 -5.64 -12.85
N HIS A 186 -17.44 -5.98 -13.60
CA HIS A 186 -17.00 -7.36 -13.82
C HIS A 186 -15.64 -7.63 -13.18
N THR A 187 -14.69 -6.71 -13.37
CA THR A 187 -13.36 -6.79 -12.76
C THR A 187 -13.01 -5.50 -12.03
N ALA A 188 -12.21 -5.64 -10.96
CA ALA A 188 -11.63 -4.53 -10.23
C ALA A 188 -10.11 -4.62 -10.30
N GLU A 189 -9.50 -3.56 -10.79
CA GLU A 189 -8.06 -3.36 -10.84
C GLU A 189 -7.65 -2.38 -9.76
N VAL A 190 -6.67 -2.78 -8.95
CA VAL A 190 -6.17 -1.97 -7.85
C VAL A 190 -4.67 -1.78 -8.00
N TYR A 191 -4.26 -0.52 -7.93
CA TYR A 191 -2.87 -0.08 -7.97
C TYR A 191 -2.51 0.56 -6.64
N ILE A 192 -1.38 0.15 -6.07
CA ILE A 192 -0.85 0.70 -4.83
C ILE A 192 0.59 1.13 -5.10
N THR A 193 0.86 2.44 -5.07
CA THR A 193 2.23 2.94 -5.20
C THR A 193 2.79 3.20 -3.81
N VAL A 194 3.93 2.59 -3.51
CA VAL A 194 4.59 2.64 -2.20
C VAL A 194 5.99 3.17 -2.39
N ARG A 195 6.43 4.06 -1.48
CA ARG A 195 7.81 4.54 -1.44
C ARG A 195 8.63 3.82 -0.38
N SER A 196 9.95 3.77 -0.58
CA SER A 196 10.89 3.27 0.41
C SER A 196 10.81 4.08 1.72
N PRO A 197 11.09 3.46 2.88
CA PRO A 197 11.12 4.18 4.16
C PRO A 197 12.21 5.25 4.24
N SER A 198 13.31 5.06 3.51
CA SER A 198 14.47 5.96 3.48
C SER A 198 14.82 6.39 2.05
N GLU A 199 15.61 7.45 1.92
CA GLU A 199 16.13 7.92 0.62
C GLU A 199 17.20 6.94 0.11
N LEU A 200 16.83 6.11 -0.87
CA LEU A 200 17.72 5.07 -1.40
C LEU A 200 18.52 5.54 -2.62
N LEU A 201 18.10 6.62 -3.28
CA LEU A 201 18.68 7.13 -4.52
C LEU A 201 19.68 8.25 -4.25
N LYS A 202 20.77 8.30 -5.03
CA LYS A 202 21.78 9.37 -4.90
C LYS A 202 21.23 10.71 -5.40
N ASN A 203 20.54 10.66 -6.53
CA ASN A 203 19.93 11.81 -7.19
C ASN A 203 18.40 11.64 -7.20
N PRO A 204 17.64 12.73 -7.15
CA PRO A 204 16.19 12.66 -7.26
C PRO A 204 15.78 12.12 -8.63
N ILE A 205 14.73 11.30 -8.65
CA ILE A 205 14.11 10.82 -9.89
C ILE A 205 12.66 11.28 -9.95
N MET A 206 12.19 11.54 -11.17
CA MET A 206 10.78 11.78 -11.43
C MET A 206 10.05 10.44 -11.44
N PHE A 207 8.99 10.33 -10.65
CA PHE A 207 8.07 9.20 -10.68
C PHE A 207 6.67 9.68 -11.03
N GLU A 208 6.13 9.21 -12.14
CA GLU A 208 4.77 9.49 -12.59
C GLU A 208 3.80 8.48 -11.98
N MET A 209 2.72 8.97 -11.39
CA MET A 209 1.71 8.10 -10.79
C MET A 209 0.57 7.88 -11.78
N LEU A 210 0.13 6.62 -11.89
CA LEU A 210 -0.99 6.24 -12.73
C LEU A 210 -2.27 6.67 -12.02
N ASN A 211 -2.93 7.74 -12.47
CA ASN A 211 -4.21 8.17 -11.89
C ASN A 211 -5.35 8.08 -12.89
N GLY A 212 -6.52 7.72 -12.38
CA GLY A 212 -7.79 7.80 -13.09
C GLY A 212 -8.67 8.95 -12.60
N GLY A 213 -9.75 9.20 -13.33
CA GLY A 213 -10.83 10.07 -12.86
C GLY A 213 -10.43 11.53 -12.66
N THR A 214 -10.92 12.13 -11.56
CA THR A 214 -10.79 13.58 -11.29
C THR A 214 -9.48 13.99 -10.62
N ALA A 215 -8.65 13.03 -10.18
CA ALA A 215 -7.40 13.32 -9.48
C ALA A 215 -6.36 14.02 -10.37
N GLY A 216 -6.37 13.73 -11.67
CA GLY A 216 -5.38 14.19 -12.64
C GLY A 216 -4.00 13.52 -12.45
N GLN A 217 -3.17 13.56 -13.49
CA GLN A 217 -1.80 13.06 -13.38
C GLN A 217 -1.00 13.91 -12.39
N PHE A 218 -0.20 13.26 -11.53
CA PHE A 218 0.77 13.96 -10.71
C PHE A 218 2.09 13.20 -10.62
N THR A 219 3.16 13.97 -10.51
CA THR A 219 4.53 13.46 -10.47
C THR A 219 5.18 13.85 -9.15
N LYS A 220 6.04 12.98 -8.62
CA LYS A 220 6.91 13.30 -7.48
C LYS A 220 8.37 13.19 -7.88
N SER A 221 9.15 14.20 -7.51
CA SER A 221 10.61 14.24 -7.68
C SER A 221 11.27 14.18 -6.33
N ASP A 222 11.87 13.04 -5.98
CA ASP A 222 12.65 12.88 -4.76
C ASP A 222 13.58 11.66 -4.85
N LYS A 223 14.31 11.40 -3.76
CA LYS A 223 15.31 10.33 -3.67
C LYS A 223 14.75 9.00 -3.14
N TYR A 224 13.43 8.89 -2.99
CA TYR A 224 12.80 7.66 -2.53
C TYR A 224 12.56 6.71 -3.71
N LEU A 225 12.87 5.43 -3.50
CA LEU A 225 12.49 4.40 -4.46
C LEU A 225 10.98 4.19 -4.37
N ARG A 226 10.29 4.05 -5.49
CA ARG A 226 8.87 3.70 -5.54
C ARG A 226 8.65 2.42 -6.31
N GLU A 227 7.65 1.66 -5.89
CA GLU A 227 7.16 0.46 -6.58
C GLU A 227 5.63 0.47 -6.56
N THR A 228 5.03 0.16 -7.70
CA THR A 228 3.58 0.03 -7.85
C THR A 228 3.21 -1.44 -7.86
N PHE A 229 2.37 -1.83 -6.90
CA PHE A 229 1.78 -3.17 -6.83
C PHE A 229 0.42 -3.15 -7.50
N TYR A 230 0.16 -4.16 -8.32
CA TYR A 230 -1.05 -4.28 -9.10
C TYR A 230 -1.75 -5.60 -8.81
N ILE A 231 -3.07 -5.57 -8.76
CA ILE A 231 -3.90 -6.76 -8.78
C ILE A 231 -5.18 -6.52 -9.57
N SER A 232 -5.57 -7.50 -10.37
CA SER A 232 -6.89 -7.56 -11.03
C SER A 232 -7.70 -8.69 -10.42
N VAL A 233 -8.95 -8.40 -10.07
CA VAL A 233 -9.83 -9.33 -9.38
C VAL A 233 -11.17 -9.41 -10.10
N TYR A 234 -11.57 -10.63 -10.43
CA TYR A 234 -12.92 -10.92 -10.92
C TYR A 234 -13.94 -10.88 -9.78
N LEU A 235 -15.01 -10.10 -9.95
CA LEU A 235 -16.01 -9.82 -8.92
C LEU A 235 -17.22 -10.75 -9.05
N ARG A 236 -16.99 -12.03 -8.76
CA ARG A 236 -17.96 -13.12 -8.99
C ARG A 236 -19.35 -12.96 -8.39
N ASN A 237 -19.50 -12.22 -7.28
CA ASN A 237 -20.82 -12.05 -6.67
C ASN A 237 -21.54 -10.84 -7.27
N VAL A 238 -20.81 -9.77 -7.61
CA VAL A 238 -21.37 -8.58 -8.26
C VAL A 238 -21.96 -8.92 -9.62
N VAL A 239 -21.26 -9.76 -10.40
CA VAL A 239 -21.70 -10.18 -11.73
C VAL A 239 -22.97 -11.05 -11.71
N LYS A 240 -23.34 -11.60 -10.55
CA LYS A 240 -24.52 -12.48 -10.40
C LYS A 240 -25.74 -11.75 -9.84
N LEU A 241 -25.62 -10.47 -9.50
CA LEU A 241 -26.70 -9.67 -8.92
C LEU A 241 -27.75 -9.27 -9.95
#